data_AF-A0A9D5G438-F1
#
_entry.id   AF-A0A9D5G438-F1
#
_cell.length_a   1.000
_cell.length_b   1.000
_cell.length_c   1.000
_cell.angle_alpha   90.00
_cell.angle_beta   90.00
_cell.angle_gamma   90.00
#
_symmetry.space_group_name_H-M   'P 1'
#
loop_
_entity.id
_entity.type
_entity.pdbx_description
1 polymer ?
#
loop_
_entity_poly.entity_id
_entity_poly.type
_entity_poly.pdbx_seq_one_letter_code
_entity_poly.pdbx_strand_id
1 'polypeptide(L)'
;MTAADRSASPGPDADYDTRLGSILAARDWAALREFSRERNAVPDDVYAQPQHFWEVMLHKLTCSRIDLLALHEQSRTWLAEHGYTPDLGGY
;
A
#
# COMPACT_ATOMS: atom_id res chain seq x y z
N MET A 1 -11.84 31.92 -23.02
CA MET A 1 -10.61 31.92 -22.23
C MET A 1 -10.90 32.54 -20.88
N THR A 2 -11.19 31.71 -19.87
CA THR A 2 -11.11 31.98 -18.42
C THR A 2 -11.35 30.62 -17.75
N ALA A 3 -10.29 29.87 -17.47
CA ALA A 3 -9.50 29.90 -16.24
C ALA A 3 -10.23 29.19 -15.10
N ALA A 4 -9.63 28.07 -14.70
CA ALA A 4 -10.09 27.07 -13.76
C ALA A 4 -10.24 27.63 -12.34
N ASP A 5 -11.28 27.19 -11.64
CA ASP A 5 -11.24 27.06 -10.18
C ASP A 5 -11.59 25.60 -9.83
N ARG A 6 -10.57 24.75 -9.89
CA ARG A 6 -10.59 23.45 -9.21
C ARG A 6 -9.83 23.62 -7.91
N SER A 7 -10.41 24.35 -6.98
CA SER A 7 -9.99 24.28 -5.57
C SER A 7 -10.51 22.97 -4.96
N ALA A 8 -10.06 21.85 -5.50
CA ALA A 8 -10.17 20.57 -4.82
C ALA A 8 -9.02 20.52 -3.80
N SER A 9 -9.23 21.12 -2.62
CA SER A 9 -8.32 20.88 -1.51
C SER A 9 -8.29 19.36 -1.29
N PRO A 10 -7.13 18.69 -1.40
CA PRO A 10 -7.03 17.29 -1.06
C PRO A 10 -7.49 17.15 0.40
N GLY A 11 -8.56 16.40 0.62
CA GLY A 11 -8.97 16.02 1.97
C GLY A 11 -7.83 15.27 2.68
N PRO A 12 -7.90 15.09 4.01
CA PRO A 12 -6.89 14.35 4.77
C PRO A 12 -6.55 12.96 4.19
N ASP A 13 -7.45 12.39 3.40
CA ASP A 13 -7.31 11.10 2.71
C ASP A 13 -6.42 11.15 1.45
N ALA A 14 -6.30 12.29 0.78
CA ALA A 14 -5.52 12.37 -0.46
C ALA A 14 -4.00 12.39 -0.21
N ASP A 15 -3.55 12.93 0.92
CA ASP A 15 -2.16 12.80 1.38
C ASP A 15 -1.84 11.34 1.77
N TYR A 16 -2.78 10.68 2.47
CA TYR A 16 -2.67 9.27 2.82
C TYR A 16 -2.50 8.42 1.55
N ASP A 17 -3.38 8.59 0.56
CA ASP A 17 -3.36 7.80 -0.67
C ASP A 17 -2.09 8.02 -1.49
N THR A 18 -1.62 9.27 -1.57
CA THR A 18 -0.39 9.62 -2.29
C THR A 18 0.84 9.02 -1.62
N ARG A 19 0.95 9.16 -0.29
CA ARG A 19 2.10 8.64 0.48
C ARG A 19 2.13 7.11 0.44
N LEU A 20 0.99 6.45 0.66
CA LEU A 20 0.90 5.00 0.57
C LEU A 20 1.21 4.52 -0.87
N GLY A 21 0.66 5.15 -1.89
CA GLY A 21 0.95 4.81 -3.29
C GLY A 21 2.44 4.90 -3.61
N SER A 22 3.12 5.93 -3.10
CA SER A 22 4.57 6.13 -3.27
C SER A 22 5.39 5.04 -2.57
N ILE A 23 5.03 4.67 -1.34
CA ILE A 23 5.68 3.58 -0.58
C ILE A 23 5.57 2.25 -1.34
N LEU A 24 4.36 1.92 -1.80
CA LEU A 24 4.10 0.67 -2.52
C LEU A 24 4.83 0.64 -3.87
N ALA A 25 4.83 1.75 -4.61
CA ALA A 25 5.56 1.85 -5.87
C ALA A 25 7.08 1.70 -5.68
N ALA A 26 7.62 2.22 -4.58
CA ALA A 26 9.04 2.07 -4.22
C ALA A 26 9.40 0.67 -3.68
N ARG A 27 8.41 -0.18 -3.38
CA ARG A 27 8.58 -1.48 -2.73
C ARG A 27 9.28 -1.43 -1.37
N ASP A 28 9.01 -0.35 -0.63
CA ASP A 28 9.62 -0.13 0.67
C ASP A 28 8.77 -0.73 1.78
N TRP A 29 9.06 -1.99 2.15
CA TRP A 29 8.36 -2.69 3.22
C TRP A 29 8.57 -2.01 4.60
N ALA A 30 9.74 -1.40 4.80
CA ALA A 30 10.05 -0.74 6.07
C ALA A 30 9.24 0.54 6.21
N ALA A 31 9.19 1.36 5.16
CA ALA A 31 8.32 2.53 5.13
C ALA A 31 6.84 2.16 5.24
N LEU A 32 6.39 1.03 4.67
CA LEU A 32 5.02 0.54 4.85
C LEU A 32 4.72 0.23 6.33
N ARG A 33 5.64 -0.43 7.03
CA ARG A 33 5.50 -0.73 8.46
C ARG A 33 5.39 0.55 9.28
N GLU A 34 6.31 1.49 9.09
CA GLU A 34 6.31 2.77 9.82
C GLU A 34 5.05 3.59 9.52
N PHE A 35 4.68 3.71 8.23
CA PHE A 35 3.45 4.38 7.81
C PHE A 35 2.22 3.76 8.46
N SER A 36 2.15 2.42 8.53
CA SER A 36 1.03 1.72 9.15
C SER A 36 0.96 1.97 10.67
N ARG A 37 2.09 2.07 11.36
CA ARG A 37 2.13 2.47 12.78
C ARG A 37 1.64 3.91 12.98
N GLU A 38 2.13 4.84 12.16
CA GLU A 38 1.78 6.26 12.22
C GLU A 38 0.31 6.53 11.92
N ARG A 39 -0.24 5.88 10.88
CA ARG A 39 -1.54 6.25 10.29
C ARG A 39 -2.68 5.29 10.61
N ASN A 40 -2.37 4.03 10.90
CA ASN A 40 -3.38 2.98 11.09
C ASN A 40 -3.39 2.40 12.53
N ALA A 41 -2.60 2.97 13.44
CA ALA A 41 -2.50 2.56 14.84
C ALA A 41 -2.30 1.03 15.02
N VAL A 42 -1.44 0.45 14.17
CA VAL A 42 -1.19 -0.99 14.17
C VAL A 42 -0.67 -1.46 15.54
N PRO A 43 -1.24 -2.52 16.14
CA PRO A 43 -0.80 -3.12 17.40
C PRO A 43 0.68 -3.53 17.42
N ASP A 44 1.30 -3.56 18.61
CA ASP A 44 2.74 -3.84 18.77
C ASP A 44 3.16 -5.24 18.25
N ASP A 45 2.29 -6.24 18.40
CA ASP A 45 2.50 -7.61 17.93
C ASP A 45 2.49 -7.72 16.39
N VAL A 46 1.64 -6.92 15.74
CA VAL A 46 1.63 -6.80 14.27
C VAL A 46 2.82 -5.98 13.80
N TYR A 47 3.16 -4.89 14.48
CA TYR A 47 4.34 -4.08 14.18
C TYR A 47 5.64 -4.90 14.27
N ALA A 48 5.74 -5.79 15.26
CA ALA A 48 6.88 -6.67 15.49
C ALA A 48 6.98 -7.86 14.50
N GLN A 49 6.04 -8.00 13.57
CA GLN A 49 6.11 -9.07 12.56
C GLN A 49 7.37 -8.96 11.69
N PRO A 50 7.92 -10.10 11.23
CA PRO A 50 9.15 -10.12 10.44
C PRO A 50 8.98 -9.41 9.10
N GLN A 51 10.10 -9.02 8.46
CA GLN A 51 10.12 -8.38 7.14
C GLN A 51 9.20 -9.09 6.12
N HIS A 52 9.27 -10.41 6.05
CA HIS A 52 8.46 -11.20 5.10
C HIS A 52 6.96 -10.93 5.22
N PHE A 53 6.44 -10.73 6.43
CA PHE A 53 5.04 -10.36 6.63
C PHE A 53 4.71 -9.01 5.96
N TRP A 54 5.59 -8.02 6.12
CA TRP A 54 5.42 -6.69 5.54
C TRP A 54 5.57 -6.69 4.02
N GLU A 55 6.45 -7.53 3.46
CA GLU A 55 6.57 -7.74 2.02
C GLU A 55 5.29 -8.37 1.44
N VAL A 56 4.72 -9.38 2.10
CA VAL A 56 3.43 -9.96 1.70
C VAL A 56 2.32 -8.90 1.72
N MET A 57 2.23 -8.10 2.79
CA MET A 57 1.26 -7.02 2.88
C MET A 57 1.47 -5.97 1.80
N LEU A 58 2.72 -5.61 1.48
CA LEU A 58 3.06 -4.67 0.42
C LEU A 58 2.51 -5.16 -0.93
N HIS A 59 2.75 -6.42 -1.27
CA HIS A 59 2.28 -6.97 -2.54
C HIS A 59 0.76 -7.10 -2.61
N LYS A 60 0.10 -7.52 -1.52
CA LYS A 60 -1.36 -7.59 -1.46
C LYS A 60 -2.00 -6.19 -1.60
N LEU A 61 -1.48 -5.19 -0.89
CA LEU A 61 -1.96 -3.80 -1.00
C LEU A 61 -1.69 -3.19 -2.38
N THR A 62 -0.58 -3.55 -3.01
CA THR A 62 -0.30 -3.16 -4.40
C THR A 62 -1.38 -3.71 -5.33
N CYS A 63 -1.75 -4.99 -5.18
CA CYS A 63 -2.79 -5.62 -5.99
C CYS A 63 -4.20 -5.08 -5.73
N SER A 64 -4.49 -4.52 -4.55
CA SER A 64 -5.80 -3.93 -4.24
C SER A 64 -5.99 -2.51 -4.79
N ARG A 65 -4.92 -1.88 -5.31
CA ARG A 65 -4.91 -0.46 -5.73
C ARG A 65 -4.91 -0.29 -7.24
N ILE A 66 -5.86 0.48 -7.76
CA ILE A 66 -6.03 0.72 -9.21
C ILE A 66 -4.91 1.62 -9.77
N ASP A 67 -4.42 2.58 -8.98
CA ASP A 67 -3.32 3.46 -9.39
C ASP A 67 -1.98 2.73 -9.59
N LEU A 68 -1.87 1.48 -9.12
CA LEU A 68 -0.67 0.66 -9.22
C LEU A 68 -0.84 -0.54 -10.19
N LEU A 69 -1.82 -0.50 -11.10
CA LEU A 69 -2.10 -1.56 -12.07
C LEU A 69 -0.85 -2.07 -12.82
N ALA A 70 0.07 -1.17 -13.17
CA ALA A 70 1.32 -1.52 -13.86
C ALA A 70 2.25 -2.45 -13.04
N LEU A 71 2.09 -2.48 -11.70
CA LEU A 71 2.89 -3.30 -10.78
C LEU A 71 2.17 -4.59 -10.35
N HIS A 72 0.92 -4.78 -10.78
CA HIS A 72 0.09 -5.89 -10.33
C HIS A 72 0.63 -7.25 -10.77
N GLU A 73 1.05 -7.38 -12.02
CA GLU A 73 1.56 -8.64 -12.55
C GLU A 73 2.76 -9.11 -11.75
N GLN A 74 3.75 -8.24 -11.56
CA GLN A 74 4.95 -8.56 -10.80
C GLN A 74 4.64 -8.90 -9.34
N SER A 75 3.69 -8.20 -8.71
CA SER A 75 3.29 -8.49 -7.33
C SER A 75 2.55 -9.82 -7.20
N ARG A 76 1.69 -10.17 -8.18
CA ARG A 76 1.02 -11.48 -8.22
C ARG A 76 2.01 -12.62 -8.42
N THR A 77 2.99 -12.44 -9.30
CA THR A 77 4.05 -13.44 -9.51
C THR A 77 4.84 -13.66 -8.23
N TRP A 78 5.29 -12.59 -7.57
CA TRP A 78 6.01 -12.70 -6.30
C TRP A 78 5.18 -13.43 -5.24
N LEU A 79 3.90 -13.05 -5.07
CA LEU A 79 3.01 -13.70 -4.11
C LEU A 79 2.87 -15.20 -4.41
N ALA A 80 2.66 -15.58 -5.67
CA ALA A 80 2.52 -16.98 -6.08
C ALA A 80 3.81 -17.79 -5.81
N GLU A 81 4.98 -17.23 -6.10
CA GLU A 81 6.28 -17.85 -5.80
C GLU A 81 6.49 -18.10 -4.31
N HIS A 82 5.86 -17.29 -3.45
CA HIS A 82 5.95 -17.39 -1.99
C HIS A 82 4.73 -18.11 -1.36
N GLY A 83 3.82 -18.67 -2.17
CA GLY A 83 2.67 -19.44 -1.69
C GLY A 83 1.48 -18.60 -1.19
N TYR A 84 1.38 -17.33 -1.61
CA TYR A 84 0.31 -16.42 -1.24
C TYR A 84 -0.58 -16.06 -2.43
N THR A 85 -1.80 -15.68 -2.10
CA THR A 85 -2.80 -15.11 -3.01
C THR A 85 -2.92 -13.58 -2.79
N PRO A 86 -3.38 -12.83 -3.81
CA PRO A 86 -3.43 -11.36 -3.77
C PRO A 86 -4.58 -10.77 -2.94
N ASP A 87 -5.51 -11.60 -2.46
CA ASP A 87 -6.57 -11.17 -1.55
C ASP A 87 -5.99 -10.72 -0.20
N LEU A 88 -6.64 -9.72 0.41
CA LEU A 88 -6.25 -9.22 1.74
C LEU A 88 -6.80 -10.10 2.89
N GLY A 89 -7.43 -11.23 2.57
CA GLY A 89 -8.23 -12.00 3.51
C GLY A 89 -9.63 -11.39 3.69
N GLY A 90 -10.64 -12.22 3.49
CA GLY A 90 -12.03 -11.92 3.83
C GLY A 90 -12.63 -13.16 4.49
N TYR A 91 -13.32 -12.96 5.61
CA TYR A 91 -14.07 -14.01 6.29
C TYR A 91 -15.22 -14.55 5.41
#